data_AF-A0A496LKM3-F1
#
_entry.id   AF-A0A496LKM3-F1
#
_cell.length_a   1.000
_cell.length_b   1.000
_cell.length_c   1.000
_cell.angle_alpha   90.00
_cell.angle_beta   90.00
_cell.angle_gamma   90.00
#
_symmetry.space_group_name_H-M   'P 1'
#
loop_
_entity.id
_entity.type
_entity.pdbx_description
1 polymer ?
#
loop_
_entity_poly.entity_id
_entity_poly.type
_entity_poly.pdbx_seq_one_letter_code
_entity_poly.pdbx_strand_id
1 'polypeptide(L)' 'MPKLDEAKERLGLLKFYIGFFMTAFAALVSWIATHYKNFDDAIIFYGACGVAVVLFIGIILGTMHAKKILKEIRELKK' A
#
# COMPACT_ATOMS: atom_id res chain seq x y z
N MET A 1 -27.86 -8.53 -2.36
CA MET A 1 -27.83 -8.10 -3.78
C MET A 1 -26.46 -8.49 -4.31
N PRO A 2 -26.37 -9.33 -5.35
CA PRO A 2 -25.10 -9.91 -5.81
C PRO A 2 -23.99 -8.87 -6.05
N LYS A 3 -24.34 -7.68 -6.57
CA LYS A 3 -23.40 -6.57 -6.81
C LYS A 3 -22.79 -5.97 -5.53
N LEU A 4 -23.51 -6.00 -4.42
CA LEU A 4 -23.03 -5.47 -3.14
C LEU A 4 -22.01 -6.41 -2.49
N ASP A 5 -22.23 -7.71 -2.62
CA ASP A 5 -21.35 -8.72 -2.05
C ASP A 5 -20.03 -8.80 -2.83
N GLU A 6 -20.08 -8.70 -4.16
CA GLU A 6 -18.89 -8.60 -5.02
C GLU A 6 -18.04 -7.35 -4.69
N ALA A 7 -18.68 -6.19 -4.49
CA ALA A 7 -17.96 -4.95 -4.14
C ALA A 7 -17.25 -5.04 -2.78
N LYS A 8 -17.86 -5.73 -1.80
CA LYS A 8 -17.23 -5.99 -0.50
C LYS A 8 -16.05 -6.94 -0.59
N GLU A 9 -16.15 -7.98 -1.43
CA GLU A 9 -15.06 -8.92 -1.66
C GLU A 9 -13.85 -8.22 -2.31
N ARG A 10 -14.09 -7.40 -3.34
CA ARG A 10 -13.04 -6.56 -3.97
C ARG A 10 -12.38 -5.63 -2.97
N LEU A 11 -13.16 -5.01 -2.08
CA LEU A 11 -12.63 -4.17 -1.00
C LEU A 11 -11.79 -4.99 0.00
N GLY A 12 -12.22 -6.21 0.33
CA GLY A 12 -11.49 -7.12 1.21
C GLY A 12 -10.12 -7.51 0.66
N LEU A 13 -10.08 -7.93 -0.60
CA LEU A 13 -8.82 -8.22 -1.31
C LEU A 13 -7.92 -6.97 -1.37
N LEU A 14 -8.47 -5.81 -1.71
CA LEU A 14 -7.71 -4.58 -1.77
C LEU A 14 -7.10 -4.19 -0.41
N LYS A 15 -7.86 -4.34 0.68
CA LYS A 15 -7.34 -4.11 2.05
C LYS A 15 -6.21 -5.07 2.41
N PHE A 16 -6.31 -6.33 2.01
CA PHE A 16 -5.25 -7.32 2.21
C PHE A 16 -3.96 -6.90 1.51
N TYR A 17 -4.03 -6.51 0.23
CA TYR A 17 -2.87 -6.01 -0.50
C TYR A 17 -2.30 -4.74 0.12
N ILE A 18 -3.14 -3.76 0.48
CA ILE A 18 -2.70 -2.54 1.18
C ILE A 18 -1.95 -2.91 2.47
N GLY A 19 -2.46 -3.85 3.26
CA GLY A 19 -1.78 -4.33 4.46
C GLY A 19 -0.40 -4.91 4.16
N PHE A 20 -0.29 -5.75 3.13
CA PHE A 20 1.01 -6.29 2.68
C PHE A 20 1.99 -5.20 2.27
N PHE A 21 1.55 -4.23 1.46
CA PHE A 21 2.36 -3.08 1.07
C PHE A 21 2.82 -2.26 2.28
N MET A 22 1.98 -2.10 3.30
CA MET A 22 2.32 -1.37 4.53
C MET A 22 3.43 -2.06 5.31
N THR A 23 3.32 -3.37 5.48
CA THR A 23 4.32 -4.17 6.19
C THR A 23 5.66 -4.15 5.44
N ALA A 24 5.63 -4.31 4.12
CA ALA A 24 6.83 -4.24 3.29
C ALA A 24 7.50 -2.85 3.37
N PHE A 25 6.70 -1.78 3.32
CA PHE A 25 7.18 -0.40 3.46
C PHE A 25 7.81 -0.17 4.84
N ALA A 26 7.15 -0.58 5.92
CA ALA A 26 7.67 -0.42 7.27
C ALA A 26 8.98 -1.20 7.49
N ALA A 27 9.08 -2.43 6.97
CA ALA A 27 10.30 -3.24 7.03
C ALA A 27 11.46 -2.57 6.28
N LEU A 28 11.21 -2.08 5.06
CA LEU A 28 12.21 -1.42 4.24
C LEU A 28 12.71 -0.11 4.89
N VAL A 29 11.79 0.72 5.39
CA VAL A 29 12.15 1.97 6.09
C VAL A 29 12.94 1.67 7.36
N SER A 30 12.56 0.63 8.12
CA SER A 30 13.30 0.21 9.32
C SER A 30 14.71 -0.28 8.98
N TRP A 31 14.87 -1.00 7.86
CA TRP A 31 16.18 -1.44 7.40
C TRP A 31 17.05 -0.25 6.98
N ILE A 32 16.51 0.69 6.22
CA ILE A 32 17.20 1.94 5.85
C ILE A 32 17.63 2.71 7.11
N ALA A 33 16.73 2.88 8.08
CA ALA A 33 16.99 3.62 9.32
C ALA A 33 18.02 2.95 10.25
N THR A 34 18.23 1.63 10.15
CA THR A 34 19.24 0.91 10.93
C THR A 34 20.59 0.80 10.22
N HIS A 35 20.60 0.88 8.88
CA HIS A 35 21.80 0.67 8.08
C HIS A 35 22.37 1.96 7.45
N TYR A 36 21.67 3.10 7.49
CA TYR A 36 22.07 4.34 6.79
C TYR A 36 23.52 4.81 7.06
N LYS A 37 24.08 4.52 8.23
CA LYS A 37 25.46 4.92 8.60
C LYS A 37 26.54 4.03 7.99
N ASN A 38 26.18 2.81 7.57
CA ASN A 38 27.11 1.78 7.12
C ASN A 38 27.04 1.57 5.60
N PHE A 39 26.42 2.49 4.85
CA PHE A 39 26.37 2.38 3.40
C PHE A 39 27.65 2.93 2.78
N ASP A 40 28.53 2.01 2.38
CA ASP A 40 29.63 2.31 1.48
C ASP A 40 29.15 2.49 0.03
N ASP A 41 28.03 1.85 -0.34
CA ASP A 41 27.51 1.83 -1.70
C ASP A 41 26.26 2.70 -1.86
N ALA A 42 26.46 3.92 -2.39
CA ALA A 42 25.42 4.92 -2.56
C ALA A 42 24.25 4.42 -3.45
N ILE A 43 24.52 3.56 -4.43
CA ILE A 43 23.50 3.05 -5.36
C ILE A 43 22.46 2.22 -4.61
N ILE A 44 22.91 1.37 -3.67
CA ILE A 44 22.01 0.51 -2.89
C ILE A 44 21.12 1.35 -1.98
N PHE A 45 21.70 2.36 -1.32
CA PHE A 45 20.95 3.26 -0.44
C PHE A 45 19.87 4.05 -1.20
N TYR A 46 20.24 4.75 -2.28
CA TYR A 46 19.29 5.52 -3.07
C TYR A 46 18.27 4.63 -3.78
N GLY A 47 18.67 3.42 -4.20
CA GLY A 47 17.75 2.40 -4.72
C GLY A 47 16.70 1.99 -3.70
N ALA A 48 17.11 1.68 -2.47
CA ALA A 48 16.19 1.32 -1.39
C ALA A 48 15.22 2.47 -1.06
N CYS A 49 15.71 3.71 -0.99
CA CYS A 49 14.87 4.90 -0.83
C CYS A 49 13.87 5.06 -1.99
N GLY A 50 14.30 4.82 -3.24
CA GLY A 50 13.42 4.85 -4.40
C GLY A 50 12.30 3.80 -4.33
N VAL A 51 12.63 2.57 -3.94
CA VAL A 51 11.64 1.50 -3.73
C VAL A 51 10.66 1.88 -2.61
N ALA A 52 11.14 2.49 -1.52
CA ALA A 52 10.27 2.97 -0.44
C ALA A 52 9.26 4.00 -0.94
N VAL A 53 9.67 4.95 -1.79
CA VAL A 53 8.77 5.94 -2.40
C VAL A 53 7.72 5.27 -3.30
N VAL A 54 8.12 4.29 -4.12
CA VAL A 54 7.18 3.54 -4.98
C VAL A 54 6.15 2.77 -4.15
N LEU A 55 6.59 2.10 -3.08
CA LEU A 55 5.68 1.42 -2.14
C LEU A 55 4.70 2.42 -1.52
N PHE A 56 5.20 3.58 -1.09
CA PHE A 56 4.36 4.64 -0.50
C PHE A 56 3.31 5.18 -1.49
N ILE A 57 3.68 5.37 -2.76
CA ILE A 57 2.73 5.76 -3.80
C ILE A 57 1.67 4.67 -4.00
N GLY A 58 2.06 3.40 -4.06
CA GLY A 58 1.14 2.26 -4.18
C GLY A 58 0.13 2.20 -3.04
N ILE A 59 0.59 2.48 -1.82
CA ILE A 59 -0.24 2.58 -0.61
C ILE A 59 -1.30 3.69 -0.75
N ILE A 60 -0.88 4.89 -1.18
CA ILE A 60 -1.78 6.03 -1.38
C ILE A 60 -2.83 5.70 -2.44
N LEU A 61 -2.39 5.20 -3.60
CA LEU A 61 -3.28 4.85 -4.71
C LEU A 61 -4.27 3.74 -4.34
N GLY A 62 -3.81 2.71 -3.65
CA GLY A 62 -4.65 1.63 -3.12
C GLY A 62 -5.68 2.17 -2.14
N THR A 63 -5.28 3.06 -1.23
CA THR A 63 -6.19 3.70 -0.26
C THR A 63 -7.23 4.59 -0.95
N MET A 64 -6.84 5.32 -1.99
CA MET A 64 -7.75 6.11 -2.81
C MET A 64 -8.77 5.22 -3.54
N HIS A 65 -8.34 4.08 -4.08
CA HIS A 65 -9.24 3.12 -4.72
C HIS A 65 -10.20 2.48 -3.71
N ALA A 66 -9.72 2.15 -2.51
CA ALA A 66 -10.58 1.63 -1.44
C ALA A 66 -11.69 2.62 -1.05
N LYS A 67 -11.38 3.93 -1.01
CA LYS A 67 -12.39 4.98 -0.79
C LYS A 67 -13.42 5.05 -1.92
N LYS A 68 -13.03 4.85 -3.18
CA LYS A 68 -13.96 4.79 -4.32
C LYS A 68 -14.94 3.61 -4.18
N ILE A 69 -14.41 2.41 -3.91
CA ILE A 69 -15.24 1.21 -3.72
C ILE A 69 -16.18 1.38 -2.51
N LEU A 70 -15.72 2.00 -1.43
CA LEU A 70 -16.58 2.33 -0.28
C LEU A 70 -17.74 3.27 -0.65
N LYS A 71 -17.50 4.24 -1.55
CA LYS A 71 -18.55 5.13 -2.04
C LYS A 71 -19.57 4.37 -2.88
N GLU A 72 -19.13 3.49 -3.78
CA GLU A 72 -20.00 2.62 -4.59
C GLU A 72 -20.87 1.72 -3.69
N ILE A 73 -20.27 1.09 -2.67
CA ILE A 73 -21.01 0.29 -1.67
C ILE A 73 -22.08 1.12 -0.97
N ARG A 74 -21.80 2.38 -0.64
CA ARG A 74 -22.76 3.29 0.02
C ARG A 74 -23.91 3.66 -0.91
N GLU A 75 -23.64 3.84 -2.19
CA GLU A 75 -24.66 4.14 -3.21
C GLU A 75 -25.53 2.91 -3.50
N LEU A 76 -24.96 1.71 -3.56
CA LEU A 76 -25.69 0.44 -3.75
C LEU A 76 -26.55 0.03 -2.54
N LYS A 77 -26.27 0.59 -1.36
CA LYS A 77 -27.04 0.34 -0.12
C LYS A 77 -28.23 1.31 0.04
N LYS A 78 -28.18 2.47 -0.64
CA LYS A 78 -29.29 3.42 -0.71
C LYS A 78 -30.35 2.93 -1.68
#